data_AF-A0A9D0N4C4-F1
#
_entry.id   AF-A0A9D0N4C4-F1
#
_cell.length_a   1.000
_cell.length_b   1.000
_cell.length_c   1.000
_cell.angle_alpha   90.00
_cell.angle_beta   90.00
_cell.angle_gamma   90.00
#
_symmetry.space_group_name_H-M   'P 1'
#
loop_
_entity.id
_entity.type
_entity.pdbx_description
1 polymer ?
#
loop_
_entity_poly.entity_id
_entity_poly.type
_entity_poly.pdbx_seq_one_letter_code
_entity_poly.pdbx_strand_id
1 'polypeptide(L)'
;MNQFPAAIDKNMVSEYPASSKSGGGYFYDDVLEYRVWCRPWQGAPDEFNGEIYYYAFGEYEDALAFSKNTDGSENPLVLVRQLEWIDEPEPGTYIHKEGERITEWLVDWLEGSKRSKNSIAKFINNIDV
;
A
#
# COMPACT_ATOMS: atom_id res chain seq x y z
N MET A 1 15.60 -12.43 -7.08
CA MET A 1 15.14 -11.04 -7.28
C MET A 1 13.79 -10.95 -6.60
N ASN A 2 13.57 -9.95 -5.74
CA ASN A 2 12.29 -9.75 -5.08
C ASN A 2 11.26 -9.27 -6.13
N GLN A 3 10.02 -9.72 -5.99
CA GLN A 3 8.95 -9.40 -6.95
C GLN A 3 8.55 -7.93 -6.86
N PHE A 4 8.61 -7.35 -5.66
CA PHE A 4 8.22 -5.99 -5.36
C PHE A 4 9.33 -5.25 -4.61
N PRO A 5 9.40 -3.91 -4.67
CA PRO A 5 10.42 -3.14 -3.97
C PRO A 5 10.28 -3.25 -2.45
N ALA A 6 11.41 -3.32 -1.73
CA ALA A 6 11.40 -3.28 -0.28
C ALA A 6 11.00 -1.89 0.26
N ALA A 7 10.65 -1.84 1.54
CA ALA A 7 10.46 -0.61 2.29
C ALA A 7 11.68 0.31 2.17
N ILE A 8 11.42 1.59 1.95
CA ILE A 8 12.47 2.61 1.75
C ILE A 8 13.33 2.82 3.00
N ASP A 9 12.73 2.66 4.18
CA ASP A 9 13.43 2.74 5.47
C ASP A 9 12.98 1.60 6.38
N LYS A 10 13.88 0.64 6.60
CA LYS A 10 13.63 -0.54 7.43
C LYS A 10 13.40 -0.19 8.91
N ASN A 11 13.88 0.97 9.38
CA ASN A 11 13.69 1.39 10.78
C ASN A 11 12.30 1.98 11.03
N MET A 12 11.56 2.31 9.98
CA MET A 12 10.20 2.88 10.07
C MET A 12 9.10 1.82 9.91
N VAL A 13 9.47 0.58 9.59
CA VAL A 13 8.51 -0.54 9.54
C VAL A 13 7.90 -0.72 10.92
N SER A 14 6.57 -0.83 10.99
CA SER A 14 5.72 -0.87 12.19
C SER A 14 5.50 0.45 12.94
N GLU A 15 6.12 1.55 12.51
CA GLU A 15 5.96 2.87 13.15
C GLU A 15 4.80 3.70 12.56
N TYR A 16 4.27 3.31 11.40
CA TYR A 16 3.14 4.00 10.77
C TYR A 16 1.82 3.64 11.45
N PRO A 17 0.87 4.59 11.58
CA PRO A 17 -0.41 4.33 12.23
C PRO A 17 -1.23 3.27 11.48
N ALA A 18 -2.01 2.49 12.24
CA ALA A 18 -2.93 1.50 11.68
C ALA A 18 -3.91 2.14 10.67
N SER A 19 -4.49 3.28 11.05
CA SER A 19 -5.38 4.05 10.18
C SER A 19 -4.60 4.76 9.07
N SER A 20 -4.92 4.43 7.82
CA SER A 20 -4.42 5.13 6.63
C SER A 20 -5.54 5.32 5.62
N LYS A 21 -5.29 6.10 4.55
CA LYS A 21 -6.23 6.10 3.41
C LYS A 21 -6.15 4.74 2.70
N SER A 22 -7.20 4.36 1.98
CA SER A 22 -7.22 3.14 1.17
C SER A 22 -7.40 3.48 -0.30
N GLY A 23 -6.61 2.82 -1.16
CA GLY A 23 -6.71 2.93 -2.61
C GLY A 23 -6.39 4.30 -3.23
N GLY A 24 -6.64 4.43 -4.54
CA GLY A 24 -6.54 5.70 -5.29
C GLY A 24 -5.13 6.30 -5.41
N GLY A 25 -4.99 7.35 -6.22
CA GLY A 25 -3.75 8.11 -6.40
C GLY A 25 -2.90 7.71 -7.60
N TYR A 26 -3.14 6.54 -8.20
CA TYR A 26 -2.58 6.00 -9.45
C TYR A 26 -1.05 5.81 -9.52
N PHE A 27 -0.27 6.57 -8.75
CA PHE A 27 1.17 6.49 -8.68
C PHE A 27 1.65 6.46 -7.24
N TYR A 28 2.83 5.90 -6.99
CA TYR A 28 3.49 5.93 -5.68
C TYR A 28 4.94 6.40 -5.76
N ASP A 29 5.41 7.01 -4.68
CA ASP A 29 6.77 7.48 -4.51
C ASP A 29 7.63 6.47 -3.75
N ASP A 30 7.12 5.88 -2.67
CA ASP A 30 7.88 4.92 -1.86
C ASP A 30 7.00 3.80 -1.32
N VAL A 31 7.57 2.60 -1.19
CA VAL A 31 7.00 1.55 -0.33
C VAL A 31 7.46 1.84 1.09
N LEU A 32 6.51 1.89 2.02
CA LEU A 32 6.78 2.20 3.43
C LEU A 32 6.82 0.91 4.26
N GLU A 33 5.85 0.03 4.08
CA GLU A 33 5.78 -1.29 4.71
C GLU A 33 4.73 -2.16 4.02
N TYR A 34 4.86 -3.48 4.16
CA TYR A 34 3.83 -4.45 3.81
C TYR A 34 3.06 -4.83 5.07
N ARG A 35 1.74 -4.88 4.99
CA ARG A 35 0.85 -5.15 6.14
C ARG A 35 0.08 -6.44 5.93
N VAL A 36 0.08 -7.29 6.94
CA VAL A 36 -0.77 -8.49 6.99
C VAL A 36 -1.77 -8.30 8.12
N TRP A 37 -3.02 -8.01 7.75
CA TRP A 37 -4.11 -7.84 8.68
C TRP A 37 -4.59 -9.18 9.22
N CYS A 38 -4.88 -9.24 10.51
CA CYS A 38 -5.26 -10.45 11.25
C CYS A 38 -6.61 -10.22 11.94
N ARG A 39 -7.52 -11.20 11.82
CA ARG A 39 -8.88 -11.15 12.36
C ARG A 39 -9.11 -12.35 13.29
N PRO A 40 -9.19 -12.15 14.62
CA PRO A 40 -9.35 -13.26 15.56
C PRO A 40 -10.55 -14.16 15.29
N TRP A 41 -11.69 -13.57 14.90
CA TRP A 41 -12.91 -14.31 14.56
C TRP A 41 -12.82 -15.11 13.25
N GLN A 42 -11.73 -14.99 12.49
CA GLN A 42 -11.43 -15.82 11.32
C GLN A 42 -10.31 -16.84 11.58
N GLY A 43 -9.82 -16.95 12.82
CA GLY A 43 -8.83 -17.96 13.24
C GLY A 43 -7.47 -17.40 13.66
N ALA A 44 -7.25 -16.08 13.53
CA ALA A 44 -6.01 -15.48 14.01
C ALA A 44 -5.93 -15.52 15.55
N PRO A 45 -4.72 -15.51 16.13
CA PRO A 45 -4.55 -15.36 17.58
C PRO A 45 -5.30 -14.15 18.14
N ASP A 46 -5.98 -14.34 19.27
CA ASP A 46 -6.67 -13.25 19.95
C ASP A 46 -5.72 -12.46 20.87
N GLU A 47 -4.82 -11.70 20.25
CA GLU A 47 -3.81 -10.90 20.96
C GLU A 47 -4.36 -9.57 21.49
N PHE A 48 -5.49 -9.12 20.94
CA PHE A 48 -6.05 -7.79 21.16
C PHE A 48 -7.54 -7.82 21.55
N ASN A 49 -7.98 -8.83 22.31
CA ASN A 49 -9.35 -8.95 22.84
C ASN A 49 -10.46 -8.82 21.77
N GLY A 50 -10.28 -9.51 20.66
CA GLY A 50 -11.20 -9.56 19.54
C GLY A 50 -11.02 -8.44 18.52
N GLU A 51 -10.09 -7.51 18.73
CA GLU A 51 -9.81 -6.43 17.79
C GLU A 51 -8.99 -6.90 16.57
N ILE A 52 -9.12 -6.17 15.47
CA ILE A 52 -8.24 -6.36 14.30
C ILE A 52 -6.87 -5.75 14.55
N TYR A 53 -5.84 -6.40 14.04
CA TYR A 53 -4.46 -5.95 14.15
C TYR A 53 -3.70 -6.32 12.89
N TYR A 54 -2.45 -5.87 12.76
CA TYR A 54 -1.59 -6.24 11.65
C TYR A 54 -0.15 -6.46 12.11
N TYR A 55 0.58 -7.25 11.32
CA TYR A 55 2.04 -7.27 11.35
C TYR A 55 2.58 -6.51 10.14
N ALA A 56 3.66 -5.76 10.35
CA ALA A 56 4.33 -4.98 9.33
C ALA A 56 5.66 -5.63 8.93
N PHE A 57 5.98 -5.59 7.64
CA PHE A 57 7.18 -6.19 7.06
C PHE A 57 7.86 -5.22 6.10
N GLY A 58 9.19 -5.29 6.01
CA GLY A 58 9.95 -4.50 5.04
C GLY A 58 9.98 -5.09 3.63
N GLU A 59 9.67 -6.39 3.49
CA GLU A 59 9.75 -7.12 2.22
C GLU A 59 8.44 -7.88 1.98
N TYR A 60 7.98 -7.92 0.73
CA TYR A 60 6.73 -8.59 0.37
C TYR A 60 6.78 -10.09 0.65
N GLU A 61 7.92 -10.71 0.37
CA GLU A 61 8.13 -12.14 0.52
C GLU A 61 7.96 -12.58 1.98
N ASP A 62 8.42 -11.78 2.94
CA ASP A 62 8.24 -12.03 4.38
C ASP A 62 6.78 -11.90 4.78
N ALA A 63 6.09 -10.85 4.31
CA ALA A 63 4.66 -10.66 4.55
C ALA A 63 3.83 -11.82 3.98
N LEU A 64 4.14 -12.25 2.75
CA LEU A 64 3.45 -13.36 2.09
C LEU A 64 3.73 -14.70 2.79
N ALA A 65 4.96 -14.92 3.24
CA ALA A 65 5.29 -16.11 4.02
C ALA A 65 4.51 -16.11 5.34
N PHE A 66 4.40 -14.98 6.02
CA PHE A 66 3.61 -14.85 7.25
C PHE A 66 2.13 -15.12 7.01
N SER A 67 1.52 -14.50 5.99
CA SER A 67 0.09 -14.67 5.72
C SER A 67 -0.30 -16.12 5.40
N LYS A 68 0.55 -16.83 4.64
CA LYS A 68 0.33 -18.25 4.31
C LYS A 68 0.41 -19.20 5.51
N ASN A 69 1.03 -18.77 6.60
CA ASN A 69 1.23 -19.58 7.80
C ASN A 69 0.40 -19.09 9.00
N THR A 70 -0.46 -18.09 8.80
CA THR A 70 -1.26 -17.48 9.87
C THR A 70 -2.73 -17.58 9.52
N ASP A 71 -3.45 -18.49 10.19
CA ASP A 71 -4.89 -18.61 10.04
C ASP A 71 -5.60 -17.29 10.39
N GLY A 72 -6.69 -16.97 9.69
CA GLY A 72 -7.42 -15.71 9.89
C GLY A 72 -6.66 -14.44 9.50
N SER A 73 -5.53 -14.56 8.81
CA SER A 73 -4.82 -13.42 8.20
C SER A 73 -5.26 -13.17 6.75
N GLU A 74 -5.12 -11.91 6.32
CA GLU A 74 -5.38 -11.48 4.95
C GLU A 74 -4.13 -11.60 4.06
N ASN A 75 -4.31 -11.52 2.74
CA ASN A 75 -3.18 -11.34 1.84
C ASN A 75 -2.46 -10.01 2.13
N PRO A 76 -1.13 -9.93 1.92
CA PRO A 76 -0.40 -8.70 2.15
C PRO A 76 -0.99 -7.52 1.38
N LEU A 77 -1.12 -6.40 2.07
CA LEU A 77 -1.29 -5.08 1.47
C LEU A 77 0.03 -4.32 1.55
N VAL A 78 0.14 -3.25 0.77
CA VAL A 78 1.31 -2.37 0.80
C VAL A 78 0.92 -0.96 1.18
N LEU A 79 1.61 -0.42 2.18
CA LEU A 79 1.54 0.98 2.54
C LEU A 79 2.53 1.76 1.67
N VAL A 80 2.03 2.76 0.96
CA VAL A 80 2.84 3.59 0.07
C VAL A 80 2.75 5.06 0.42
N ARG A 81 3.85 5.78 0.17
CA ARG A 81 3.89 7.25 0.18
C ARG A 81 3.63 7.77 -1.22
N GLN A 82 2.90 8.88 -1.28
CA GLN A 82 2.67 9.68 -2.47
C GLN A 82 3.02 11.13 -2.13
N LEU A 83 3.89 11.74 -2.93
CA LEU A 83 4.21 13.17 -2.89
C LEU A 83 3.40 13.96 -3.90
N GLU A 84 2.95 13.26 -4.95
CA GLU A 84 2.02 13.74 -5.96
C GLU A 84 1.12 12.56 -6.35
N TRP A 85 -0.16 12.81 -6.57
CA TRP A 85 -1.12 11.76 -6.92
C TRP A 85 -2.22 12.29 -7.84
N ILE A 86 -2.93 11.36 -8.48
CA ILE A 86 -4.12 11.66 -9.25
C ILE A 86 -5.34 11.33 -8.40
N ASP A 87 -6.12 12.37 -8.11
CA ASP A 87 -7.41 12.27 -7.47
C ASP A 87 -8.48 12.09 -8.54
N GLU A 88 -9.34 11.09 -8.37
CA GLU A 88 -10.45 10.81 -9.27
C GLU A 88 -11.76 10.84 -8.48
N PRO A 89 -12.29 12.03 -8.17
CA PRO A 89 -13.52 12.16 -7.37
C PRO A 89 -14.75 11.57 -8.08
N GLU A 90 -14.75 11.60 -9.41
CA GLU A 90 -15.76 10.99 -10.27
C GLU A 90 -15.05 10.25 -11.42
N PRO A 91 -15.59 9.10 -11.89
CA PRO A 91 -14.99 8.36 -13.00
C PRO A 91 -14.68 9.24 -14.21
N GLY A 92 -13.41 9.24 -14.65
CA GLY A 92 -12.95 10.06 -15.77
C GLY A 92 -12.57 11.50 -15.42
N THR A 93 -12.75 11.95 -14.17
CA THR A 93 -12.31 13.27 -13.72
C THR A 93 -10.98 13.15 -13.00
N TYR A 94 -9.88 13.44 -13.69
CA TYR A 94 -8.53 13.28 -13.14
C TYR A 94 -7.94 14.61 -12.71
N ILE A 95 -7.64 14.75 -11.41
CA ILE A 95 -7.12 15.98 -10.82
C ILE A 95 -5.73 15.69 -10.24
N HIS A 96 -4.71 16.39 -10.75
CA HIS A 96 -3.38 16.35 -10.14
C HIS A 96 -3.40 17.03 -8.76
N LYS A 97 -2.89 16.33 -7.75
CA LYS A 97 -2.69 16.83 -6.39
C LYS A 97 -1.23 16.68 -5.99
N GLU A 98 -0.74 17.64 -5.22
CA GLU A 98 0.60 17.65 -4.64
C GLU A 98 0.50 17.70 -3.11
N GLY A 99 1.45 17.05 -2.42
CA GLY A 99 1.52 16.96 -0.97
C GLY A 99 1.84 15.55 -0.51
N GLU A 100 2.12 15.37 0.78
CA GLU A 100 2.38 14.03 1.32
C GLU A 100 1.07 13.32 1.69
N ARG A 101 0.89 12.12 1.12
CA ARG A 101 -0.21 11.21 1.41
C ARG A 101 0.32 9.81 1.63
N ILE A 102 -0.14 9.16 2.70
CA ILE A 102 0.07 7.73 2.93
C ILE A 102 -1.23 7.00 2.62
N THR A 103 -1.12 5.91 1.86
CA THR A 103 -2.28 5.09 1.48
C THR A 103 -1.90 3.62 1.40
N GLU A 104 -2.83 2.75 1.72
CA GLU A 104 -2.70 1.31 1.59
C GLU A 104 -3.31 0.83 0.27
N TRP A 105 -2.58 -0.04 -0.43
CA TRP A 105 -2.91 -0.57 -1.76
C TRP A 105 -2.83 -2.10 -1.79
N LEU A 106 -3.49 -2.69 -2.80
CA LEU A 106 -3.16 -4.03 -3.25
C LEU A 106 -1.72 -4.05 -3.79
N VAL A 107 -0.97 -5.10 -3.48
CA VAL A 107 0.45 -5.19 -3.86
C VAL A 107 0.63 -5.16 -5.38
N ASP A 108 -0.27 -5.80 -6.13
CA ASP A 108 -0.24 -5.81 -7.61
C ASP A 108 -0.33 -4.41 -8.22
N TRP A 109 -0.86 -3.42 -7.49
CA TRP A 109 -0.93 -2.04 -7.97
C TRP A 109 0.44 -1.36 -8.00
N LEU A 110 1.49 -1.92 -7.40
CA LEU A 110 2.86 -1.39 -7.51
C LEU A 110 3.44 -1.54 -8.92
N GLU A 111 2.96 -2.52 -9.68
CA GLU A 111 3.47 -2.78 -11.02
C GLU A 111 3.07 -1.63 -11.96
N GLY A 112 4.05 -1.00 -12.61
CA GLY A 112 3.82 0.10 -13.56
C GLY A 112 3.42 1.44 -12.95
N SER A 113 3.23 1.54 -11.63
CA SER A 113 2.74 2.75 -10.95
C SER A 113 3.81 3.54 -10.20
N LYS A 114 5.08 3.13 -10.25
CA LYS A 114 6.17 3.91 -9.64
C LYS A 114 6.24 5.28 -10.31
N ARG A 115 6.09 6.34 -9.53
CA ARG A 115 6.10 7.71 -10.03
C ARG A 115 7.50 8.07 -10.52
N SER A 116 7.53 8.69 -11.69
CA SER A 116 8.68 9.38 -12.25
C SER A 116 8.30 10.84 -12.45
N LYS A 117 9.30 11.69 -12.71
CA LYS A 117 9.12 13.13 -12.98
C LYS A 117 8.02 13.44 -14.02
N ASN A 118 7.77 12.53 -14.97
CA ASN A 118 6.82 12.73 -16.05
C ASN A 118 5.58 11.83 -15.97
N SER A 119 5.44 10.98 -14.95
CA SER A 119 4.36 9.96 -14.91
C SER A 119 2.97 10.60 -14.93
N ILE A 120 2.73 11.59 -14.07
CA ILE A 120 1.43 12.26 -13.97
C ILE A 120 1.13 13.09 -15.22
N ALA A 121 2.10 13.87 -15.70
CA ALA A 121 1.94 14.66 -16.92
C ALA A 121 1.62 13.76 -18.13
N LYS A 122 2.29 12.62 -18.27
CA LYS A 122 2.00 11.64 -19.33
C LYS A 122 0.61 11.04 -19.19
N PHE A 123 0.20 10.70 -17.97
CA PHE A 123 -1.14 10.16 -17.72
C PHE A 123 -2.22 11.15 -18.17
N ILE A 124 -2.14 12.40 -17.69
CA ILE A 124 -3.12 13.46 -18.02
C ILE A 124 -3.15 13.72 -19.53
N ASN A 125 -1.99 13.83 -20.18
CA ASN A 125 -1.92 14.09 -21.61
C ASN A 125 -2.40 12.92 -22.50
N ASN A 126 -2.44 11.69 -21.96
CA ASN A 126 -2.86 10.50 -22.69
C ASN A 126 -4.37 10.19 -22.55
N ILE A 127 -5.12 10.98 -21.77
CA ILE A 127 -6.57 10.79 -21.59
C ILE A 127 -7.39 11.34 -22.77
N ASP A 128 -6.78 12.15 -23.66
CA ASP A 128 -7.42 12.79 -24.82
C ASP A 128 -7.38 11.94 -26.13
N VAL A 129 -7.30 10.60 -26.05
CA VAL A 129 -7.32 9.71 -27.25
C VAL A 129 -8.44 8.68 -27.20
#